data_AF-A0A2K3LLG0-F1
#
_entry.id   AF-A0A2K3LLG0-F1
#
_cell.length_a   1.000
_cell.length_b   1.000
_cell.length_c   1.000
_cell.angle_alpha   90.00
_cell.angle_beta   90.00
_cell.angle_gamma   90.00
#
_symmetry.space_group_name_H-M   'P 1'
#
loop_
_entity.id
_entity.type
_entity.pdbx_description
1 polymer ?
#
loop_
_entity_poly.entity_id
_entity_poly.type
_entity_poly.pdbx_seq_one_letter_code
_entity_poly.pdbx_strand_id
1 'polypeptide(L)'
;RYLSIVKEEGLEISQPALDPGKSEIHHPLTVRKARSKVHRRYYKLKGSGRCDDNSTAPPCLGWVEMMAPVFSKKSWQCVWHMIQNDLIHAWGLDRQLGYCAQGDRMRNVGVVDSEYIVHLGLPTLGGSNDNEANVVKFP
;
A
#
# COMPACT_ATOMS: atom_id res chain seq x y z
N ARG A 1 8.40 -2.27 16.28
CA ARG A 1 8.38 -3.61 15.67
C ARG A 1 8.26 -3.54 14.14
N TYR A 2 7.35 -2.75 13.58
CA TYR A 2 7.32 -2.43 12.13
C TYR A 2 8.68 -2.00 11.53
N LEU A 3 9.29 -0.92 12.06
CA LEU A 3 10.53 -0.38 11.51
C LEU A 3 11.73 -1.35 11.55
N SER A 4 11.76 -2.29 12.50
CA SER A 4 12.81 -3.31 12.52
C SER A 4 12.64 -4.31 11.37
N ILE A 5 11.40 -4.68 11.04
CA ILE A 5 11.09 -5.56 9.89
C ILE A 5 11.44 -4.85 8.58
N VAL A 6 11.04 -3.58 8.42
CA VAL A 6 11.38 -2.77 7.24
C VAL A 6 12.88 -2.72 7.01
N LYS A 7 13.67 -2.47 8.06
CA LYS A 7 15.14 -2.43 7.98
C LYS A 7 15.75 -3.81 7.67
N GLU A 8 15.27 -4.86 8.31
CA GLU A 8 15.74 -6.23 8.10
C GLU A 8 15.48 -6.73 6.67
N GLU A 9 14.31 -6.37 6.12
CA GLU A 9 13.86 -6.76 4.78
C GLU A 9 14.36 -5.83 3.67
N GLY A 10 15.09 -4.76 4.03
CA GLY A 10 15.60 -3.77 3.08
C GLY A 10 14.49 -3.04 2.32
N LEU A 11 13.32 -2.82 2.94
CA LEU A 11 12.21 -2.12 2.30
C LEU A 11 12.47 -0.61 2.30
N GLU A 12 12.49 -0.03 1.11
CA GLU A 12 12.58 1.42 0.90
C GLU A 12 11.19 2.05 0.85
N ILE A 13 10.20 1.30 0.37
CA ILE A 13 8.79 1.67 0.37
C ILE A 13 8.01 0.50 0.92
N SER A 14 7.13 0.76 1.87
CA SER A 14 6.37 -0.29 2.53
C SER A 14 4.98 0.17 2.90
N GLN A 15 4.11 -0.76 3.29
CA GLN A 15 2.88 -0.43 4.00
C GLN A 15 2.59 -1.54 5.02
N PRO A 16 1.96 -1.23 6.17
CA PRO A 16 1.35 -2.27 6.99
C PRO A 16 0.26 -2.99 6.19
N ALA A 17 0.08 -4.28 6.43
CA ALA A 17 -1.01 -5.00 5.81
C ALA A 17 -2.37 -4.52 6.33
N LEU A 18 -3.42 -4.73 5.53
CA LEU A 18 -4.79 -4.46 5.94
C LEU A 18 -5.49 -5.70 6.49
N ASP A 19 -6.25 -5.51 7.57
CA ASP A 19 -7.14 -6.53 8.09
C ASP A 19 -8.28 -6.79 7.09
N PRO A 20 -8.44 -8.02 6.55
CA PRO A 20 -9.45 -8.33 5.53
C PRO A 20 -10.89 -8.32 6.05
N GLY A 21 -11.11 -8.43 7.36
CA GLY A 21 -12.45 -8.47 7.95
C GLY A 21 -12.96 -7.10 8.40
N LYS A 22 -12.07 -6.10 8.48
CA LYS A 22 -12.38 -4.79 9.08
C LYS A 22 -12.02 -3.58 8.22
N SER A 23 -11.13 -3.75 7.25
CA SER A 23 -10.67 -2.64 6.40
C SER A 23 -11.46 -2.57 5.11
N GLU A 24 -11.57 -1.38 4.54
CA GLU A 24 -11.93 -1.23 3.13
C GLU A 24 -10.74 -1.65 2.27
N ILE A 25 -10.95 -2.63 1.38
CA ILE A 25 -9.90 -3.21 0.54
C ILE A 25 -10.15 -2.84 -0.93
N HIS A 26 -9.30 -1.99 -1.50
CA HIS A 26 -9.33 -1.68 -2.94
C HIS A 26 -8.44 -2.61 -3.76
N HIS A 27 -7.27 -2.99 -3.21
CA HIS A 27 -6.28 -3.78 -3.91
C HIS A 27 -5.90 -5.04 -3.13
N PRO A 28 -6.08 -6.26 -3.69
CA PRO A 28 -5.82 -7.51 -2.98
C PRO A 28 -4.38 -7.68 -2.48
N LEU A 29 -3.40 -6.97 -3.06
CA LEU A 29 -2.02 -6.98 -2.59
C LEU A 29 -1.86 -6.34 -1.20
N THR A 30 -2.77 -5.49 -0.74
CA THR A 30 -2.64 -4.84 0.57
C THR A 30 -3.12 -5.73 1.72
N VAL A 31 -3.81 -6.83 1.40
CA VAL A 31 -4.44 -7.71 2.38
C VAL A 31 -3.40 -8.53 3.16
N ARG A 32 -3.60 -8.61 4.48
CA ARG A 32 -2.77 -9.40 5.39
C ARG A 32 -2.74 -10.89 5.05
N LYS A 33 -1.53 -11.46 5.00
CA LYS A 33 -1.28 -12.89 4.95
C LYS A 33 -0.85 -13.40 6.33
N ALA A 34 -1.75 -14.08 7.03
CA ALA A 34 -1.58 -14.46 8.44
C ALA A 34 -0.30 -15.27 8.78
N ARG A 35 0.24 -16.04 7.81
CA ARG A 35 1.43 -16.89 7.99
C ARG A 35 2.69 -16.32 7.36
N SER A 36 2.70 -15.03 7.08
CA SER A 36 3.80 -14.32 6.43
C SER A 36 4.29 -13.19 7.33
N LYS A 37 5.57 -12.84 7.21
CA LYS A 37 6.14 -11.65 7.86
C LYS A 37 6.00 -10.42 6.97
N VAL A 38 6.32 -10.59 5.68
CA VAL A 38 6.26 -9.60 4.61
C VAL A 38 5.90 -10.33 3.32
N HIS A 39 5.12 -9.69 2.45
CA HIS A 39 4.97 -10.13 1.08
C HIS A 39 5.07 -8.97 0.10
N ARG A 40 5.46 -9.29 -1.13
CA ARG A 40 5.68 -8.30 -2.20
C ARG A 40 4.83 -8.59 -3.43
N ARG A 41 4.20 -9.77 -3.48
CA ARG A 41 3.43 -10.31 -4.59
C ARG A 41 2.04 -10.72 -4.15
N TYR A 42 1.08 -10.57 -5.04
CA TYR A 42 -0.20 -11.27 -4.97
C TYR A 42 -0.48 -12.03 -6.26
N TYR A 43 -1.37 -13.01 -6.17
CA TYR A 43 -1.75 -13.86 -7.29
C TYR A 43 -3.23 -13.65 -7.62
N LYS A 44 -3.52 -13.51 -8.91
CA LYS A 44 -4.87 -13.41 -9.47
C LYS A 44 -4.91 -14.16 -10.78
N LEU A 45 -5.51 -15.34 -10.76
CA LEU A 45 -5.53 -16.25 -11.92
C LEU A 45 -6.78 -16.09 -12.79
N LYS A 46 -7.81 -15.35 -12.32
CA LYS A 46 -9.11 -15.18 -12.98
C LYS A 46 -9.49 -13.70 -13.12
N GLY A 47 -10.26 -13.37 -14.16
CA GLY A 47 -10.74 -12.00 -14.45
C GLY A 47 -9.73 -11.13 -15.21
N SER A 48 -10.07 -9.86 -15.41
CA SER A 48 -9.15 -8.87 -16.02
C SER A 48 -7.99 -8.52 -15.08
N GLY A 49 -6.81 -8.30 -15.65
CA GLY A 49 -5.57 -8.00 -14.89
C GLY A 49 -5.03 -9.22 -14.15
N ARG A 50 -4.51 -10.20 -14.90
CA ARG A 50 -3.91 -11.43 -14.35
C ARG A 50 -2.60 -11.10 -13.62
N CYS A 51 -2.39 -11.73 -12.47
CA CYS A 51 -1.14 -11.70 -11.73
C CYS A 51 -0.69 -13.14 -11.48
N ASP A 52 0.34 -13.55 -12.22
CA ASP A 52 1.02 -14.84 -12.13
C ASP A 52 2.53 -14.64 -11.96
N ASP A 53 3.30 -15.73 -12.02
CA ASP A 53 4.74 -15.69 -11.80
C ASP A 53 5.49 -14.79 -12.81
N ASN A 54 4.97 -14.69 -14.03
CA ASN A 54 5.55 -13.84 -15.09
C ASN A 54 5.17 -12.36 -14.92
N SER A 55 4.20 -12.05 -14.06
CA SER A 55 3.69 -10.69 -13.86
C SER A 55 4.60 -9.93 -12.90
N THR A 56 5.47 -9.05 -13.42
CA THR A 56 6.42 -8.27 -12.62
C THR A 56 5.99 -6.81 -12.39
N ALA A 57 5.03 -6.32 -13.18
CA ALA A 57 4.54 -4.95 -13.11
C ALA A 57 3.60 -4.70 -11.91
N PRO A 58 3.42 -3.45 -11.45
CA PRO A 58 2.38 -3.12 -10.51
C PRO A 58 0.98 -3.34 -11.11
N PRO A 59 -0.01 -3.78 -10.32
CA PRO A 59 0.03 -4.01 -8.87
C PRO A 59 0.41 -5.46 -8.48
N CYS A 60 0.93 -6.28 -9.39
CA CYS A 60 1.15 -7.70 -9.11
C CYS A 60 2.35 -7.96 -8.17
N LEU A 61 3.40 -7.14 -8.28
CA LEU A 61 4.65 -7.29 -7.55
C LEU A 61 5.24 -5.91 -7.22
N GLY A 62 5.85 -5.77 -6.05
CA GLY A 62 6.65 -4.60 -5.67
C GLY A 62 5.83 -3.31 -5.73
N TRP A 63 4.69 -3.31 -5.04
CA TRP A 63 3.69 -2.25 -5.06
C TRP A 63 3.06 -2.07 -3.68
N VAL A 64 2.67 -0.83 -3.37
CA VAL A 64 1.90 -0.46 -2.17
C VAL A 64 0.84 0.55 -2.59
N GLU A 65 -0.22 0.66 -1.79
CA GLU A 65 -1.31 1.61 -2.00
C GLU A 65 -1.01 2.93 -1.27
N MET A 66 -1.45 4.06 -1.82
CA MET A 66 -1.22 5.38 -1.24
C MET A 66 -1.97 5.63 0.08
N MET A 67 -2.95 4.79 0.43
CA MET A 67 -3.70 4.95 1.68
C MET A 67 -2.84 4.75 2.94
N ALA A 68 -1.80 3.91 2.89
CA ALA A 68 -0.98 3.58 4.06
C ALA A 68 0.54 3.41 3.78
N PRO A 69 1.17 4.19 2.88
CA PRO A 69 2.57 3.98 2.55
C PRO A 69 3.50 4.51 3.65
N VAL A 70 4.65 3.87 3.77
CA VAL A 70 5.77 4.26 4.61
C VAL A 70 7.01 4.27 3.72
N PHE A 71 7.68 5.42 3.68
CA PHE A 71 8.82 5.64 2.80
C PHE A 71 10.11 5.78 3.61
N SER A 72 11.22 5.30 3.04
CA SER A 72 12.54 5.74 3.44
C SER A 72 12.70 7.23 3.14
N LYS A 73 13.68 7.88 3.79
CA LYS A 73 13.94 9.32 3.57
C LYS A 73 14.22 9.63 2.09
N LYS A 74 14.98 8.77 1.40
CA LYS A 74 15.34 8.98 0.00
C LYS A 74 14.15 8.74 -0.94
N SER A 75 13.37 7.68 -0.68
CA SER A 75 12.16 7.41 -1.46
C SER A 75 11.12 8.50 -1.28
N TRP A 76 10.96 9.03 -0.05
CA TRP A 76 10.06 10.14 0.22
C TRP A 76 10.41 11.40 -0.58
N GLN A 77 11.69 11.76 -0.68
CA GLN A 77 12.12 12.92 -1.47
C GLN A 77 11.69 12.80 -2.94
N CYS A 78 11.85 11.61 -3.54
CA CYS A 78 11.39 11.34 -4.90
C CYS A 78 9.86 11.42 -5.02
N VAL A 79 9.13 10.74 -4.13
CA VAL A 79 7.66 10.73 -4.12
C VAL A 79 7.10 12.14 -3.92
N TRP A 80 7.73 12.94 -3.08
CA TRP A 80 7.34 14.32 -2.84
C TRP A 80 7.42 15.18 -4.10
N HIS A 81 8.49 15.04 -4.90
CA HIS A 81 8.57 15.71 -6.20
C HIS A 81 7.52 15.22 -7.19
N MET A 82 7.17 13.93 -7.15
CA MET A 82 6.11 13.36 -7.97
C MET A 82 4.73 13.97 -7.61
N ILE A 83 4.40 14.04 -6.32
CA ILE A 83 3.16 14.64 -5.81
C ILE A 83 3.07 16.12 -6.22
N GLN A 84 4.15 16.89 -6.03
CA GLN A 84 4.15 18.31 -6.40
C GLN A 84 3.85 18.56 -7.88
N ASN A 85 4.23 17.62 -8.75
CA ASN A 85 3.99 17.71 -10.20
C ASN A 85 2.58 17.27 -10.63
N ASP A 86 1.80 16.63 -9.74
CA ASP A 86 0.48 16.08 -10.05
C ASP A 86 -0.55 16.35 -8.93
N LEU A 87 -0.59 17.61 -8.47
CA LEU A 87 -1.47 18.05 -7.37
C LEU A 87 -2.97 18.09 -7.71
N ILE A 88 -3.36 17.84 -8.96
CA ILE A 88 -4.76 17.99 -9.41
C ILE A 88 -5.46 16.63 -9.55
N HIS A 89 -4.79 15.59 -10.06
CA HIS A 89 -5.46 14.33 -10.38
C HIS A 89 -5.06 13.20 -9.44
N ALA A 90 -3.77 13.05 -9.12
CA ALA A 90 -3.19 11.96 -8.30
C ALA A 90 -3.60 10.52 -8.71
N TRP A 91 -4.41 10.36 -9.76
CA TRP A 91 -4.93 9.10 -10.25
C TRP A 91 -3.80 8.30 -10.90
N GLY A 92 -3.54 7.14 -10.33
CA GLY A 92 -2.47 6.27 -10.79
C GLY A 92 -1.11 6.57 -10.16
N LEU A 93 -1.02 7.51 -9.22
CA LEU A 93 0.21 7.79 -8.48
C LEU A 93 0.74 6.55 -7.74
N ASP A 94 -0.15 5.71 -7.21
CA ASP A 94 0.16 4.42 -6.58
C ASP A 94 0.97 3.51 -7.50
N ARG A 95 0.73 3.55 -8.82
CA ARG A 95 1.49 2.75 -9.79
C ARG A 95 2.91 3.28 -9.98
N GLN A 96 3.16 4.54 -9.62
CA GLN A 96 4.45 5.21 -9.78
C GLN A 96 5.30 5.20 -8.51
N LEU A 97 4.68 5.13 -7.33
CA LEU A 97 5.38 5.15 -6.03
C LEU A 97 6.59 4.21 -5.98
N GLY A 98 6.41 2.96 -6.44
CA GLY A 98 7.45 1.94 -6.42
C GLY A 98 8.73 2.30 -7.20
N TYR A 99 8.67 3.23 -8.15
CA TYR A 99 9.84 3.70 -8.91
C TYR A 99 10.74 4.65 -8.09
N CYS A 100 10.25 5.16 -6.96
CA CYS A 100 11.06 5.91 -6.01
C CYS A 100 11.83 5.02 -5.02
N ALA A 101 11.67 3.70 -5.07
CA ALA A 101 12.52 2.77 -4.33
C ALA A 101 13.91 2.71 -4.98
N GLN A 102 14.98 2.77 -4.18
CA GLN A 102 16.33 2.67 -4.73
C GLN A 102 16.62 1.23 -5.15
N GLY A 103 16.89 0.98 -6.43
CA GLY A 103 17.24 -0.37 -6.93
C GLY A 103 16.02 -1.16 -7.38
N ASP A 104 15.99 -2.46 -7.08
CA ASP A 104 14.97 -3.37 -7.61
C ASP A 104 13.69 -3.36 -6.76
N ARG A 105 12.67 -2.60 -7.21
CA ARG A 105 11.37 -2.49 -6.54
C ARG A 105 10.69 -3.82 -6.22
N MET A 106 11.01 -4.89 -6.94
CA MET A 106 10.48 -6.23 -6.65
C MET A 106 10.96 -6.76 -5.30
N ARG A 107 12.06 -6.23 -4.77
CA ARG A 107 12.70 -6.63 -3.51
C ARG A 107 12.53 -5.63 -2.39
N ASN A 108 12.53 -4.34 -2.70
CA ASN A 108 12.53 -3.27 -1.69
C ASN A 108 11.22 -2.48 -1.61
N VAL A 109 10.16 -2.97 -2.27
CA VAL A 109 8.78 -2.53 -2.06
C VAL A 109 7.92 -3.70 -1.58
N GLY A 110 7.16 -3.52 -0.49
CA GLY A 110 6.36 -4.63 0.05
C GLY A 110 5.40 -4.28 1.19
N VAL A 111 4.58 -5.26 1.53
CA VAL A 111 3.57 -5.20 2.59
C VAL A 111 4.07 -5.97 3.80
N VAL A 112 4.00 -5.38 4.99
CA VAL A 112 4.39 -6.02 6.24
C VAL A 112 3.18 -6.72 6.85
N ASP A 113 3.12 -8.05 6.73
CA ASP A 113 1.97 -8.87 7.17
C ASP A 113 1.87 -9.03 8.69
N SER A 114 3.04 -9.04 9.35
CA SER A 114 3.13 -9.24 10.80
C SER A 114 2.69 -8.01 11.59
N GLU A 115 2.58 -6.85 10.94
CA GLU A 115 2.18 -5.57 11.52
C GLU A 115 1.09 -4.98 10.61
N TYR A 116 -0.16 -5.07 11.04
CA TYR A 116 -1.32 -4.74 10.21
C TYR A 116 -2.18 -3.69 10.90
N ILE A 117 -2.95 -2.96 10.09
CA ILE A 117 -3.86 -1.92 10.54
C ILE A 117 -5.28 -2.20 10.04
N VAL A 118 -6.24 -1.47 10.63
CA VAL A 118 -7.60 -1.36 10.11
C VAL A 118 -7.68 -0.02 9.38
N HIS A 119 -7.92 -0.05 8.07
CA HIS A 119 -8.10 1.16 7.26
C HIS A 119 -9.57 1.30 6.87
N LEU A 120 -10.26 2.31 7.41
CA LEU A 120 -11.71 2.46 7.26
C LEU A 120 -12.15 3.12 5.94
N GLY A 121 -11.20 3.56 5.09
CA GLY A 121 -11.51 4.21 3.82
C GLY A 121 -12.21 5.57 3.94
N LEU A 122 -12.25 6.13 5.14
CA LEU A 122 -12.89 7.42 5.40
C LEU A 122 -12.13 8.56 4.70
N PRO A 123 -12.79 9.39 3.88
CA PRO A 123 -12.16 10.55 3.27
C PRO A 123 -11.63 11.51 4.34
N THR A 124 -10.35 11.89 4.22
CA THR A 124 -9.73 12.89 5.10
C THR A 124 -9.91 14.32 4.59
N LEU A 125 -10.24 14.49 3.30
CA LEU A 125 -10.49 15.76 2.64
C LEU A 125 -11.80 15.67 1.83
N GLY A 126 -12.72 16.61 2.04
CA GLY A 126 -14.09 16.59 1.50
C GLY A 126 -15.12 16.68 2.63
N GLY A 127 -16.15 17.51 2.47
CA GLY A 127 -17.16 17.76 3.51
C GLY A 127 -17.98 16.50 3.83
N SER A 128 -18.32 16.32 5.10
CA SER A 128 -19.27 15.29 5.53
C SER A 128 -20.62 15.54 4.86
N ASN A 129 -21.14 14.55 4.13
CA ASN A 129 -22.58 14.51 3.92
C ASN A 129 -23.19 14.08 5.26
N ASP A 130 -23.78 15.02 5.97
CA ASP A 130 -24.32 14.91 7.33
C ASP A 130 -25.52 13.93 7.48
N ASN A 131 -25.59 12.86 6.69
CA ASN A 131 -26.69 11.89 6.72
C ASN A 131 -26.26 10.46 7.09
N GLU A 132 -25.01 10.21 7.49
CA GLU A 132 -24.56 8.90 7.99
C GLU A 132 -23.85 9.01 9.34
N ALA A 133 -24.48 9.71 10.28
CA ALA A 133 -24.18 9.56 11.70
C ALA A 133 -24.74 8.23 12.22
N ASN A 134 -24.16 7.10 11.79
CA ASN A 134 -24.32 5.81 12.47
C ASN A 134 -22.95 5.31 12.93
N VAL A 135 -22.52 5.86 14.07
CA VAL A 135 -21.79 5.21 15.16
C VAL A 135 -20.54 4.41 14.77
N VAL A 136 -19.38 5.06 14.83
CA VAL A 136 -18.16 4.40 15.30
C VAL A 136 -17.75 5.06 16.62
N LYS A 137 -18.25 4.50 17.73
CA LYS A 137 -17.67 4.77 19.06
C LYS A 137 -16.40 3.93 19.17
N PHE A 138 -15.26 4.59 19.21
CA PHE A 138 -14.01 3.95 19.63
C PHE A 138 -14.08 3.70 21.16
N PRO A 139 -13.60 2.54 21.65
CA PRO A 139 -13.38 2.33 23.08
C PRO A 139 -12.26 3.22 23.63
#